data_AF-A0AAN0JYA8-F1
#
_entry.id   AF-A0AAN0JYA8-F1
#
_cell.length_a   1.000
_cell.length_b   1.000
_cell.length_c   1.000
_cell.angle_alpha   90.00
_cell.angle_beta   90.00
_cell.angle_gamma   90.00
#
_symmetry.space_group_name_H-M   'P 1'
#
loop_
_entity.id
_entity.type
_entity.pdbx_description
1 polymer ?
#
loop_
_entity_poly.entity_id
_entity_poly.type
_entity_poly.pdbx_seq_one_letter_code
_entity_poly.pdbx_strand_id
1 'polypeptide(L)'
;MSVKFLLFLLSIQMAYFLAIACTTGQVRLANGATSNQGRVEICINGVWGTVCDDFWVTNNNARVVCRQLGYSTDGARAFTHAYYGQGTGPIVLDNVVCSGNESNLLACSSYILGTHNCDHSEDVGVSCSSLPASYPFCSSSTCDCSYQSSVNVSTLIATATPNAVGGTAAAKASAIVLAVLLLILIIIISLMSLSLIYYYRTRKAVNNKEPVCDDRRSSTLKELEYEDVANSEVVFNMSYDGRQDSLGSASLPLPPIPEDLYDRIYTEIKDCYL
;
A
#
# COMPACT_ATOMS: atom_id res chain seq x y z
N MET A 1 8.26 5.32 44.02
CA MET A 1 8.22 5.57 42.57
C MET A 1 7.65 6.97 42.37
N SER A 2 8.41 7.92 41.83
CA SER A 2 7.99 9.33 41.74
C SER A 2 6.94 9.53 40.65
N VAL A 3 6.02 10.48 40.81
CA VAL A 3 5.07 10.92 39.76
C VAL A 3 5.80 11.25 38.45
N LYS A 4 7.04 11.76 38.55
CA LYS A 4 7.92 12.01 37.39
C LYS A 4 8.28 10.73 36.62
N PHE A 5 8.42 9.60 37.31
CA PHE A 5 8.73 8.31 36.69
C PHE A 5 7.50 7.73 35.96
N LEU A 6 6.31 7.91 36.51
CA LEU A 6 5.06 7.48 35.86
C LEU A 6 4.78 8.30 34.58
N LEU A 7 4.99 9.62 34.64
CA LEU A 7 4.87 10.49 33.46
C LEU A 7 5.91 10.16 32.39
N PHE A 8 7.13 9.78 32.78
CA PHE A 8 8.17 9.34 31.86
C PHE A 8 7.78 8.03 31.15
N LEU A 9 7.27 7.03 31.87
CA LEU A 9 6.80 5.79 31.27
C LEU A 9 5.59 6.00 30.34
N LEU A 10 4.65 6.86 30.71
CA LEU A 10 3.52 7.22 29.85
C LEU A 10 3.99 7.95 28.58
N SER A 11 5.00 8.81 28.69
CA SER A 11 5.58 9.48 27.52
C SER A 11 6.26 8.51 26.55
N ILE A 12 6.97 7.50 27.10
CA ILE A 12 7.59 6.44 26.29
C ILE A 12 6.51 5.58 25.62
N GLN A 13 5.46 5.18 26.36
CA GLN A 13 4.37 4.38 25.80
C GLN A 13 3.62 5.11 24.68
N MET A 14 3.37 6.41 24.85
CA MET A 14 2.74 7.24 23.83
C MET A 14 3.65 7.44 22.61
N ALA A 15 4.95 7.65 22.82
CA ALA A 15 5.93 7.74 21.72
C ALA A 15 6.05 6.42 20.95
N TYR A 16 5.98 5.28 21.64
CA TYR A 16 6.00 3.95 21.03
C TYR A 16 4.73 3.70 20.20
N PHE A 17 3.56 4.07 20.72
CA PHE A 17 2.30 3.95 19.98
C PHE A 17 2.29 4.85 18.74
N LEU A 18 2.80 6.08 18.85
CA LEU A 18 2.98 7.00 17.72
C LEU A 18 4.00 6.49 16.69
N ALA A 19 5.05 5.78 17.12
CA ALA A 19 6.06 5.22 16.23
C ALA A 19 5.59 3.97 15.46
N ILE A 20 4.55 3.27 15.94
CA ILE A 20 3.98 2.09 15.29
C ILE A 20 2.82 2.46 14.36
N ALA A 21 2.08 3.52 14.69
CA ALA A 21 0.98 4.00 13.88
C ALA A 21 1.49 4.56 12.55
N CYS A 22 0.90 4.10 11.45
CA CYS A 22 1.11 4.67 10.13
C CYS A 22 0.04 5.72 9.80
N THR A 23 0.30 6.55 8.80
CA THR A 23 -0.63 7.57 8.30
C THR A 23 -1.36 7.04 7.07
N THR A 24 -2.66 7.31 6.96
CA THR A 24 -3.46 6.92 5.78
C THR A 24 -2.79 7.35 4.48
N GLY A 25 -2.68 6.41 3.54
CA GLY A 25 -2.06 6.62 2.23
C GLY A 25 -0.56 6.36 2.20
N GLN A 26 0.12 6.11 3.33
CA GLN A 26 1.50 5.64 3.30
C GLN A 26 1.59 4.25 2.68
N VAL A 27 2.61 4.03 1.84
CA VAL A 27 2.90 2.74 1.21
C VAL A 27 4.25 2.23 1.70
N ARG A 28 4.39 0.91 1.82
CA ARG A 28 5.66 0.23 2.05
C ARG A 28 5.75 -1.05 1.22
N LEU A 29 6.97 -1.52 1.00
CA LEU A 29 7.25 -2.80 0.36
C LEU A 29 7.73 -3.80 1.40
N ALA A 30 7.09 -4.97 1.45
CA ALA A 30 7.42 -6.05 2.37
C ALA A 30 7.96 -7.27 1.62
N ASN A 31 8.79 -8.06 2.29
CA ASN A 31 9.27 -9.37 1.82
C ASN A 31 10.03 -9.37 0.47
N GLY A 32 10.51 -8.21 0.00
CA GLY A 32 11.44 -8.15 -1.12
C GLY A 32 12.88 -8.49 -0.69
N ALA A 33 13.68 -8.96 -1.64
CA ALA A 33 15.11 -9.20 -1.39
C ALA A 33 15.91 -7.89 -1.21
N THR A 34 15.37 -6.78 -1.70
CA THR A 34 15.94 -5.43 -1.61
C THR A 34 14.83 -4.42 -1.27
N SER A 35 15.18 -3.22 -0.83
CA SER A 35 14.20 -2.21 -0.37
C SER A 35 13.31 -1.64 -1.48
N ASN A 36 13.72 -1.77 -2.75
CA ASN A 36 13.00 -1.26 -3.93
C ASN A 36 12.03 -2.28 -4.53
N GLN A 37 11.76 -3.40 -3.87
CA GLN A 37 10.80 -4.40 -4.36
C GLN A 37 10.09 -5.09 -3.19
N GLY A 38 8.94 -5.69 -3.47
CA GLY A 38 8.19 -6.44 -2.46
C GLY A 38 6.69 -6.41 -2.67
N ARG A 39 5.97 -7.07 -1.76
CA ARG A 39 4.52 -6.99 -1.62
C ARG A 39 4.13 -5.55 -1.26
N VAL A 40 3.10 -5.02 -1.90
CA VAL A 40 2.59 -3.68 -1.61
C VAL A 40 1.70 -3.73 -0.38
N GLU A 41 2.04 -2.93 0.63
CA GLU A 41 1.18 -2.68 1.77
C GLU A 41 0.87 -1.19 1.88
N ILE A 42 -0.38 -0.85 2.13
CA ILE A 42 -0.85 0.52 2.29
C ILE A 42 -1.51 0.71 3.66
N CYS A 43 -1.24 1.85 4.27
CA CYS A 43 -1.83 2.20 5.55
C CYS A 43 -3.19 2.86 5.36
N ILE A 44 -4.20 2.38 6.09
CA ILE A 44 -5.52 2.99 6.20
C ILE A 44 -5.89 3.08 7.68
N ASN A 45 -6.17 4.30 8.17
CA ASN A 45 -6.59 4.56 9.55
C ASN A 45 -5.66 3.96 10.61
N GLY A 46 -4.34 4.06 10.41
CA GLY A 46 -3.34 3.57 11.36
C GLY A 46 -3.00 2.09 11.26
N VAL A 47 -3.56 1.37 10.28
CA VAL A 47 -3.38 -0.07 10.10
C VAL A 47 -2.82 -0.36 8.71
N TRP A 48 -1.77 -1.17 8.64
CA TRP A 48 -1.25 -1.70 7.38
C TRP A 48 -2.16 -2.81 6.85
N GLY A 49 -2.49 -2.73 5.56
CA GLY A 49 -3.20 -3.77 4.82
C GLY A 49 -2.59 -4.01 3.45
N THR A 50 -3.02 -5.07 2.79
CA THR A 50 -2.56 -5.49 1.47
C THR A 50 -3.52 -5.04 0.36
N VAL A 51 -3.13 -5.27 -0.89
CA VAL A 51 -3.88 -4.86 -2.08
C VAL A 51 -4.08 -6.10 -2.96
N CYS A 52 -5.32 -6.34 -3.40
CA CYS A 52 -5.66 -7.44 -4.28
C CYS A 52 -5.15 -7.22 -5.72
N ASP A 53 -4.89 -8.30 -6.43
CA ASP A 53 -4.34 -8.32 -7.79
C ASP A 53 -5.35 -8.27 -8.93
N ASP A 54 -6.64 -8.27 -8.62
CA ASP A 54 -7.69 -8.00 -9.59
C ASP A 54 -7.44 -6.65 -10.27
N PHE A 55 -7.36 -6.69 -11.60
CA PHE A 55 -6.96 -5.59 -12.49
C PHE A 55 -5.55 -4.98 -12.25
N TRP A 56 -4.70 -5.63 -11.45
CA TRP A 56 -3.30 -5.26 -11.23
C TRP A 56 -2.36 -5.72 -12.35
N VAL A 57 -2.81 -5.60 -13.61
CA VAL A 57 -2.09 -6.13 -14.77
C VAL A 57 -1.18 -5.11 -15.44
N THR A 58 -1.41 -3.81 -15.20
CA THR A 58 -0.62 -2.75 -15.84
C THR A 58 0.57 -2.34 -15.00
N ASN A 59 1.68 -2.00 -15.66
CA ASN A 59 2.83 -1.40 -14.97
C ASN A 59 2.53 0.03 -14.47
N ASN A 60 1.39 0.64 -14.81
CA ASN A 60 1.03 1.96 -14.32
C ASN A 60 0.78 1.97 -12.80
N ASN A 61 0.18 0.91 -12.26
CA ASN A 61 0.04 0.74 -10.82
C ASN A 61 1.41 0.71 -10.13
N ALA A 62 2.34 -0.07 -10.68
CA ALA A 62 3.71 -0.14 -10.18
C ALA A 62 4.44 1.21 -10.27
N ARG A 63 4.25 1.96 -11.37
CA ARG A 63 4.84 3.31 -11.53
C ARG A 63 4.37 4.27 -10.45
N VAL A 64 3.07 4.28 -10.12
CA VAL A 64 2.52 5.13 -9.05
C VAL A 64 3.13 4.75 -7.71
N VAL A 65 3.20 3.45 -7.37
CA VAL A 65 3.83 2.98 -6.13
C VAL A 65 5.31 3.38 -6.06
N CYS A 66 6.07 3.13 -7.13
CA CYS A 66 7.49 3.46 -7.17
C CYS A 66 7.76 4.97 -7.03
N ARG A 67 6.98 5.80 -7.72
CA ARG A 67 7.07 7.25 -7.58
C ARG A 67 6.71 7.71 -6.17
N GLN A 68 5.65 7.16 -5.60
CA GLN A 68 5.21 7.49 -4.25
C GLN A 68 6.28 7.15 -3.19
N LEU A 69 7.06 6.09 -3.43
CA LEU A 69 8.20 5.68 -2.60
C LEU A 69 9.51 6.43 -2.93
N GLY A 70 9.51 7.32 -3.93
CA GLY A 70 10.66 8.12 -4.33
C GLY A 70 11.66 7.43 -5.27
N TYR A 71 11.28 6.28 -5.86
CA TYR A 71 12.07 5.59 -6.88
C TYR A 71 11.72 6.10 -8.29
N SER A 72 12.65 5.93 -9.23
CA SER A 72 12.35 6.13 -10.65
C SER A 72 11.27 5.14 -11.10
N THR A 73 10.38 5.61 -11.98
CA THR A 73 9.33 4.81 -12.62
C THR A 73 9.86 3.96 -13.77
N ASP A 74 11.10 4.20 -14.22
CA ASP A 74 11.72 3.45 -15.29
C ASP A 74 11.97 2.01 -14.85
N GLY A 75 11.47 1.06 -15.64
CA GLY A 75 11.57 -0.36 -15.30
C GLY A 75 10.71 -0.77 -14.10
N ALA A 76 9.73 0.03 -13.67
CA ALA A 76 8.74 -0.40 -12.69
C ALA A 76 7.92 -1.60 -13.23
N ARG A 77 7.79 -2.65 -12.41
CA ARG A 77 7.08 -3.90 -12.78
C ARG A 77 6.05 -4.25 -11.73
N ALA A 78 4.85 -4.60 -12.18
CA ALA A 78 3.79 -5.15 -11.35
C ALA A 78 3.93 -6.68 -11.21
N PHE A 79 3.57 -7.21 -10.06
CA PHE A 79 3.51 -8.64 -9.76
C PHE A 79 2.18 -8.97 -9.08
N THR A 80 1.68 -10.17 -9.34
CA THR A 80 0.40 -10.69 -8.86
C THR A 80 0.61 -12.05 -8.17
N HIS A 81 -0.45 -12.69 -7.70
CA HIS A 81 -0.49 -14.02 -7.09
C HIS A 81 0.48 -14.17 -5.92
N ALA A 82 0.55 -13.16 -5.05
CA ALA A 82 1.42 -13.15 -3.88
C ALA A 82 2.88 -13.50 -4.20
N TYR A 83 3.42 -12.99 -5.32
CA TYR A 83 4.79 -13.28 -5.78
C TYR A 83 5.86 -13.04 -4.71
N TYR A 84 5.73 -11.98 -3.91
CA TYR A 84 6.63 -11.68 -2.79
C TYR A 84 6.15 -12.30 -1.45
N GLY A 85 5.28 -13.30 -1.54
CA GLY A 85 4.63 -13.96 -0.41
C GLY A 85 3.37 -13.24 0.06
N GLN A 86 2.50 -14.01 0.72
CA GLN A 86 1.24 -13.55 1.29
C GLN A 86 1.48 -12.58 2.45
N GLY A 87 0.63 -11.57 2.55
CA GLY A 87 0.55 -10.70 3.70
C GLY A 87 -0.28 -11.30 4.82
N THR A 88 -0.49 -10.47 5.83
CA THR A 88 -1.39 -10.77 6.95
C THR A 88 -2.13 -9.50 7.28
N GLY A 89 -3.35 -9.63 7.81
CA GLY A 89 -4.13 -8.45 8.17
C GLY A 89 -5.29 -8.23 7.19
N PRO A 90 -5.71 -6.99 6.94
CA PRO A 90 -6.79 -6.70 6.01
C PRO A 90 -6.26 -6.55 4.58
N ILE A 91 -7.03 -7.02 3.60
CA ILE A 91 -6.93 -6.54 2.22
C ILE A 91 -7.77 -5.27 2.16
N VAL A 92 -7.17 -4.15 1.77
CA VAL A 92 -7.77 -2.82 1.93
C VAL A 92 -8.10 -2.13 0.61
N LEU A 93 -7.49 -2.58 -0.48
CA LEU A 93 -7.74 -2.11 -1.84
C LEU A 93 -7.95 -3.28 -2.77
N ASP A 94 -8.81 -3.05 -3.77
CA ASP A 94 -9.19 -4.01 -4.79
C ASP A 94 -9.54 -3.27 -6.10
N ASN A 95 -9.44 -3.95 -7.23
CA ASN A 95 -9.69 -3.44 -8.58
C ASN A 95 -8.95 -2.13 -8.88
N VAL A 96 -7.67 -2.05 -8.48
CA VAL A 96 -6.89 -0.81 -8.58
C VAL A 96 -6.43 -0.59 -10.02
N VAL A 97 -6.86 0.53 -10.61
CA VAL A 97 -6.50 0.94 -11.97
C VAL A 97 -5.97 2.36 -11.96
N CYS A 98 -4.67 2.50 -12.20
CA CYS A 98 -3.97 3.76 -12.35
C CYS A 98 -3.73 4.13 -13.84
N SER A 99 -3.84 5.41 -14.16
CA SER A 99 -3.33 5.99 -15.41
C SER A 99 -1.80 6.06 -15.45
N GLY A 100 -1.15 6.03 -14.29
CA GLY A 100 0.31 6.10 -14.13
C GLY A 100 0.81 7.48 -13.71
N ASN A 101 -0.07 8.49 -13.64
CA ASN A 101 0.28 9.89 -13.33
C ASN A 101 -0.19 10.34 -11.94
N GLU A 102 -0.89 9.48 -11.22
CA GLU A 102 -1.40 9.73 -9.88
C GLU A 102 -0.27 9.97 -8.87
N SER A 103 -0.44 10.93 -7.96
CA SER A 103 0.58 11.24 -6.96
C SER A 103 0.77 10.14 -5.91
N ASN A 104 -0.27 9.33 -5.69
CA ASN A 104 -0.27 8.23 -4.73
C ASN A 104 -1.32 7.17 -5.12
N LEU A 105 -1.19 5.97 -4.55
CA LEU A 105 -2.02 4.82 -4.89
C LEU A 105 -3.52 5.02 -4.60
N LEU A 106 -3.88 5.82 -3.58
CA LEU A 106 -5.29 6.11 -3.25
C LEU A 106 -5.96 7.08 -4.23
N ALA A 107 -5.18 7.74 -5.09
CA ALA A 107 -5.73 8.59 -6.15
C ALA A 107 -6.06 7.81 -7.44
N CYS A 108 -5.72 6.52 -7.51
CA CYS A 108 -6.13 5.66 -8.60
C CYS A 108 -7.60 5.24 -8.46
N SER A 109 -8.23 4.88 -9.57
CA SER A 109 -9.54 4.24 -9.51
C SER A 109 -9.41 2.91 -8.78
N SER A 110 -10.32 2.64 -7.85
CA SER A 110 -10.35 1.41 -7.07
C SER A 110 -11.77 1.15 -6.59
N TYR A 111 -12.02 -0.07 -6.14
CA TYR A 111 -13.27 -0.40 -5.46
C TYR A 111 -13.34 0.25 -4.08
N ILE A 112 -14.50 0.13 -3.41
CA ILE A 112 -14.71 0.71 -2.09
C ILE A 112 -13.69 0.12 -1.10
N LEU A 113 -13.00 0.98 -0.34
CA LEU A 113 -12.00 0.57 0.65
C LEU A 113 -12.48 -0.58 1.55
N GLY A 114 -11.65 -1.62 1.66
CA GLY A 114 -11.93 -2.80 2.48
C GLY A 114 -13.02 -3.72 1.95
N THR A 115 -13.60 -3.44 0.78
CA THR A 115 -14.49 -4.36 0.07
C THR A 115 -13.70 -5.05 -1.03
N HIS A 116 -13.65 -6.38 -0.98
CA HIS A 116 -12.93 -7.22 -1.93
C HIS A 116 -13.50 -8.64 -1.92
N ASN A 117 -13.29 -9.39 -2.98
CA ASN A 117 -13.58 -10.83 -3.07
C ASN A 117 -12.31 -11.71 -2.96
N CYS A 118 -11.17 -11.09 -2.68
CA CYS A 118 -9.88 -11.75 -2.72
C CYS A 118 -9.43 -12.38 -1.39
N ASP A 119 -8.46 -13.28 -1.46
CA ASP A 119 -7.65 -13.75 -0.34
C ASP A 119 -6.18 -13.32 -0.46
N HIS A 120 -5.35 -13.63 0.54
CA HIS A 120 -3.95 -13.17 0.55
C HIS A 120 -3.05 -13.86 -0.48
N SER A 121 -3.51 -14.92 -1.15
CA SER A 121 -2.82 -15.50 -2.30
C SER A 121 -2.86 -14.57 -3.53
N GLU A 122 -3.70 -13.55 -3.51
CA GLU A 122 -3.88 -12.53 -4.55
C GLU A 122 -3.23 -11.20 -4.17
N ASP A 123 -2.36 -11.16 -3.14
CA ASP A 123 -1.68 -9.93 -2.76
C ASP A 123 -0.69 -9.48 -3.86
N VAL A 124 -0.75 -8.20 -4.23
CA VAL A 124 0.11 -7.63 -5.27
C VAL A 124 1.52 -7.30 -4.78
N GLY A 125 2.45 -7.26 -5.73
CA GLY A 125 3.81 -6.79 -5.54
C GLY A 125 4.27 -5.82 -6.61
N VAL A 126 5.38 -5.14 -6.33
CA VAL A 126 6.08 -4.32 -7.32
C VAL A 126 7.60 -4.49 -7.21
N SER A 127 8.29 -4.22 -8.30
CA SER A 127 9.73 -3.93 -8.31
C SER A 127 9.97 -2.59 -8.97
N CYS A 128 10.70 -1.72 -8.29
CA CYS A 128 11.10 -0.39 -8.74
C CYS A 128 12.55 -0.37 -9.22
N SER A 129 12.95 0.70 -9.90
CA SER A 129 14.37 0.97 -10.13
C SER A 129 15.10 1.20 -8.81
N SER A 130 16.37 0.82 -8.74
CA SER A 130 17.25 1.18 -7.61
C SER A 130 17.66 2.66 -7.63
N LEU A 131 17.33 3.40 -8.70
CA LEU A 131 17.63 4.82 -8.84
C LEU A 131 16.54 5.68 -8.18
N PRO A 132 16.91 6.79 -7.51
CA PRO A 132 15.93 7.74 -6.98
C PRO A 132 15.22 8.48 -8.13
N ALA A 133 13.98 8.91 -7.89
CA ALA A 133 13.14 9.62 -8.87
C ALA A 133 13.77 10.93 -9.39
N SER A 134 14.73 11.50 -8.66
CA SER A 134 15.40 12.76 -8.97
C SER A 134 16.75 12.60 -9.69
N TYR A 135 17.19 11.39 -10.03
CA TYR A 135 18.46 11.23 -10.73
C TYR A 135 18.34 11.74 -12.17
N PRO A 136 19.14 12.72 -12.61
CA PRO A 136 19.10 13.20 -13.99
C PRO A 136 19.51 12.06 -14.93
N PHE A 137 18.67 11.81 -15.93
CA PHE A 137 18.93 10.86 -17.00
C PHE A 137 20.10 11.37 -17.85
N CYS A 138 21.26 10.70 -17.80
CA CYS A 138 22.34 11.00 -18.73
C CYS A 138 22.03 10.42 -20.11
N SER A 139 21.59 11.26 -21.06
CA SER A 139 21.32 10.86 -22.44
C SER A 139 22.51 11.06 -23.40
N SER A 140 23.68 11.47 -22.93
CA SER A 140 24.86 11.62 -23.80
C SER A 140 26.16 11.46 -23.01
N SER A 141 27.24 11.15 -23.72
CA SER A 141 28.55 10.66 -23.27
C SER A 141 29.38 11.56 -22.34
N THR A 142 28.74 12.46 -21.58
CA THR A 142 29.35 13.16 -20.44
C THR A 142 28.32 13.29 -19.32
N CYS A 143 28.25 12.28 -18.46
CA CYS A 143 27.72 12.49 -17.11
C CYS A 143 28.75 13.30 -16.33
N ASP A 144 28.47 14.56 -16.03
CA ASP A 144 29.20 15.26 -14.98
C ASP A 144 28.64 14.81 -13.62
N CYS A 145 29.37 13.90 -12.97
CA CYS A 145 29.08 13.45 -11.62
C CYS A 145 29.71 14.37 -10.57
N SER A 146 29.58 15.70 -10.74
CA SER A 146 29.90 16.68 -9.71
C SER A 146 28.81 16.73 -8.62
N TYR A 147 28.50 15.58 -8.02
CA TYR A 147 27.92 15.60 -6.67
C TYR A 147 29.05 16.02 -5.73
N GLN A 148 29.06 17.30 -5.35
CA GLN A 148 29.93 17.78 -4.28
C GLN A 148 29.59 17.01 -2.99
N SER A 149 30.36 15.97 -2.72
CA SER A 149 30.51 15.44 -1.37
C SER A 149 31.32 16.46 -0.55
N SER A 150 30.67 17.55 -0.14
CA SER A 150 31.19 18.43 0.91
C SER A 150 30.33 18.26 2.16
N VAL A 151 30.38 17.08 2.77
CA VAL A 151 30.14 16.97 4.20
C VAL A 151 31.51 17.19 4.86
N ASN A 152 31.73 18.39 5.37
CA ASN A 152 32.84 18.66 6.29
C ASN A 152 32.62 17.81 7.55
N VAL A 153 33.25 16.64 7.62
CA VAL A 153 33.39 15.89 8.88
C VAL A 153 34.67 16.37 9.54
N SER A 154 34.62 17.61 10.04
CA SER A 154 35.60 18.12 10.97
C SER A 154 34.86 18.70 12.16
N THR A 155 35.14 18.11 13.33
CA THR A 155 34.92 18.63 14.68
C THR A 155 33.48 18.81 15.16
N LEU A 156 33.03 17.86 15.98
CA LEU A 156 32.65 18.07 17.39
C LEU A 156 32.66 16.72 18.12
N ILE A 157 33.85 16.21 18.42
CA ILE A 157 34.01 15.19 19.46
C ILE A 157 34.08 15.97 20.77
N ALA A 158 32.94 16.19 21.41
CA ALA A 158 32.92 16.52 22.83
C ALA A 158 33.24 15.23 23.58
N THR A 159 34.49 15.09 24.00
CA THR A 159 34.90 14.14 25.04
C THR A 159 34.11 14.45 26.32
N ALA A 160 33.06 13.70 26.57
CA ALA A 160 32.52 13.53 27.91
C ALA A 160 33.25 12.34 28.55
N THR A 161 34.14 12.63 29.49
CA THR A 161 34.71 11.63 30.39
C THR A 161 33.60 11.07 31.28
N PRO A 162 33.34 9.76 31.30
CA PRO A 162 32.62 9.19 32.42
C PRO A 162 33.57 9.20 33.61
N ASN A 163 33.39 10.16 34.51
CA ASN A 163 33.95 10.05 35.86
C ASN A 163 33.44 8.74 36.46
N ALA A 164 34.39 7.83 36.71
CA ALA A 164 34.19 6.66 37.53
C ALA A 164 33.83 7.13 38.96
N VAL A 165 32.53 7.12 39.27
CA VAL A 165 32.08 7.12 40.67
C VAL A 165 32.08 5.66 41.10
N GLY A 166 33.16 5.28 41.79
CA GLY A 166 33.16 4.10 42.63
C GLY A 166 32.08 4.21 43.69
N GLY A 167 31.33 3.13 43.88
CA GLY A 167 30.26 3.04 44.85
C GLY A 167 29.45 1.77 44.64
N THR A 168 30.00 0.64 45.08
CA THR A 168 29.26 -0.61 45.27
C THR A 168 28.15 -0.39 46.30
N ALA A 169 26.93 -0.22 45.82
CA ALA A 169 25.74 -0.57 46.57
C ALA A 169 24.82 -1.31 45.60
N ALA A 170 24.85 -2.64 45.65
CA ALA A 170 23.73 -3.44 45.19
C ALA A 170 22.53 -3.00 46.04
N ALA A 171 21.75 -2.04 45.53
CA ALA A 171 20.47 -1.70 46.12
C ALA A 171 19.66 -3.00 46.07
N LYS A 172 19.51 -3.65 47.22
CA LYS A 172 18.55 -4.73 47.37
C LYS A 172 17.21 -4.10 47.03
N ALA A 173 16.74 -4.29 45.80
CA ALA A 173 15.37 -3.98 45.45
C ALA A 173 14.54 -4.76 46.45
N SER A 174 13.84 -4.03 47.33
CA SER A 174 12.92 -4.67 48.27
C SER A 174 12.00 -5.58 47.46
N ALA A 175 11.70 -6.77 47.96
CA ALA A 175 10.78 -7.71 47.30
C ALA A 175 9.46 -7.03 46.91
N ILE A 176 9.08 -5.98 47.66
CA ILE A 176 7.93 -5.11 47.38
C ILE A 176 8.09 -4.36 46.06
N VAL A 177 9.27 -3.82 45.76
CA VAL A 177 9.53 -3.09 44.50
C VAL A 177 9.46 -4.03 43.31
N LEU A 178 10.02 -5.24 43.43
CA LEU A 178 9.95 -6.24 42.37
C LEU A 178 8.51 -6.75 42.17
N ALA A 179 7.77 -6.96 43.26
CA ALA A 179 6.35 -7.34 43.19
C ALA A 179 5.48 -6.25 42.53
N VAL A 180 5.71 -4.97 42.85
CA VAL A 180 4.99 -3.85 42.22
C VAL A 180 5.33 -3.75 40.72
N LEU A 181 6.58 -3.96 40.33
CA LEU A 181 6.98 -3.97 38.91
C LEU A 181 6.36 -5.14 38.15
N LEU A 182 6.30 -6.33 38.75
CA LEU A 182 5.64 -7.49 38.14
C LEU A 182 4.13 -7.28 38.02
N LEU A 183 3.48 -6.68 39.02
CA LEU A 183 2.04 -6.34 38.94
C LEU A 183 1.77 -5.30 37.85
N ILE A 184 2.60 -4.27 37.72
CA ILE A 184 2.47 -3.28 36.64
C ILE A 184 2.65 -3.94 35.28
N LEU A 185 3.63 -4.85 35.13
CA LEU A 185 3.85 -5.59 33.89
C LEU A 185 2.65 -6.47 33.54
N ILE A 186 2.07 -7.18 34.50
CA ILE A 186 0.87 -8.01 34.32
C ILE A 186 -0.33 -7.15 33.90
N ILE A 187 -0.51 -5.97 34.52
CA ILE A 187 -1.57 -5.03 34.14
C ILE A 187 -1.36 -4.55 32.71
N ILE A 188 -0.14 -4.18 32.32
CA ILE A 188 0.18 -3.77 30.94
C ILE A 188 -0.11 -4.89 29.94
N ILE A 189 0.34 -6.12 30.22
CA ILE A 189 0.08 -7.29 29.35
C ILE A 189 -1.43 -7.56 29.24
N SER A 190 -2.17 -7.42 30.34
CA SER A 190 -3.63 -7.58 30.36
C SER A 190 -4.33 -6.49 29.54
N LEU A 191 -3.88 -5.24 29.64
CA LEU A 191 -4.44 -4.13 28.85
C LEU A 191 -4.09 -4.24 27.36
N MET A 192 -2.90 -4.70 27.01
CA MET A 192 -2.50 -4.96 25.62
C MET A 192 -3.32 -6.09 25.02
N SER A 193 -3.52 -7.19 25.76
CA SER A 193 -4.37 -8.30 25.30
C SER A 193 -5.84 -7.91 25.21
N LEU A 194 -6.37 -7.10 26.14
CA LEU A 194 -7.72 -6.53 26.04
C LEU A 194 -7.88 -5.61 24.83
N SER A 195 -6.91 -4.74 24.56
CA SER A 195 -6.89 -3.86 23.38
C SER A 195 -6.84 -4.68 22.08
N LEU A 196 -6.04 -5.75 22.08
CA LEU A 196 -5.92 -6.66 20.95
C LEU A 196 -7.23 -7.45 20.73
N ILE A 197 -7.84 -7.98 21.80
CA ILE A 197 -9.14 -8.66 21.74
C ILE A 197 -10.23 -7.70 21.28
N TYR A 198 -10.26 -6.47 21.78
CA TYR A 198 -11.19 -5.43 21.35
C TYR A 198 -11.01 -5.14 19.85
N TYR A 199 -9.77 -4.92 19.41
CA TYR A 199 -9.42 -4.71 18.00
C TYR A 199 -9.86 -5.88 17.11
N TYR A 200 -9.62 -7.13 17.51
CA TYR A 200 -10.08 -8.30 16.76
C TYR A 200 -11.61 -8.45 16.76
N ARG A 201 -12.29 -8.12 17.86
CA ARG A 201 -13.76 -8.20 17.97
C ARG A 201 -14.46 -7.16 17.12
N THR A 202 -13.99 -5.91 17.13
CA THR A 202 -14.54 -4.86 16.26
C THR A 202 -14.32 -5.20 14.79
N ARG A 203 -13.19 -5.82 14.47
CA ARG A 203 -12.88 -6.28 13.11
C ARG A 203 -13.77 -7.43 12.64
N LYS A 204 -14.06 -8.43 13.49
CA LYS A 204 -15.01 -9.51 13.15
C LYS A 204 -16.43 -8.97 12.89
N ALA A 205 -16.83 -7.88 13.55
CA ALA A 205 -18.13 -7.25 13.32
C ALA A 205 -18.22 -6.46 12.00
N VAL A 206 -17.09 -5.99 11.45
CA VAL A 206 -17.03 -5.35 10.12
C VAL A 206 -17.04 -6.40 9.01
N ASN A 207 -16.26 -7.48 9.16
CA ASN A 207 -16.15 -8.52 8.14
C ASN A 207 -17.37 -9.47 8.07
N ASN A 208 -18.29 -9.43 9.04
CA ASN A 208 -19.51 -10.22 9.06
C ASN A 208 -20.77 -9.45 8.62
N LYS A 209 -20.64 -8.20 8.15
CA LYS A 209 -21.76 -7.55 7.47
C LYS A 209 -21.78 -8.06 6.03
N GLU A 210 -22.66 -9.01 5.75
CA GLU A 210 -23.12 -9.30 4.39
C GLU A 210 -23.49 -7.98 3.69
N PRO A 211 -23.12 -7.79 2.41
CA PRO A 211 -23.57 -6.65 1.65
C PRO A 211 -25.11 -6.70 1.56
N VAL A 212 -25.78 -5.77 2.22
CA VAL A 212 -27.21 -5.53 2.03
C VAL A 212 -27.33 -4.75 0.72
N CYS A 213 -27.78 -5.43 -0.34
CA CYS A 213 -28.17 -4.77 -1.59
C CYS A 213 -29.41 -3.88 -1.30
N ASP A 214 -29.25 -2.56 -1.39
CA ASP A 214 -30.37 -1.63 -1.38
C ASP A 214 -31.04 -1.63 -2.77
N ASP A 215 -32.17 -2.32 -2.88
CA ASP A 215 -32.94 -2.57 -4.10
C ASP A 215 -33.68 -1.33 -4.65
N ARG A 216 -33.29 -0.10 -4.25
CA ARG A 216 -34.03 1.11 -4.60
C ARG A 216 -33.52 1.90 -5.80
N ARG A 217 -32.52 1.38 -6.53
CA ARG A 217 -31.95 2.03 -7.73
C ARG A 217 -32.04 1.21 -9.03
N SER A 218 -32.93 0.21 -9.06
CA SER A 218 -33.05 -0.74 -10.19
C SER A 218 -34.11 -0.37 -11.25
N SER A 219 -34.88 0.70 -11.07
CA SER A 219 -35.95 1.06 -12.02
C SER A 219 -35.57 2.11 -13.08
N THR A 220 -34.42 2.80 -12.95
CA THR A 220 -34.05 3.90 -13.87
C THR A 220 -32.99 3.57 -14.91
N LEU A 221 -32.31 2.41 -14.81
CA LEU A 221 -31.25 2.02 -15.76
C LEU A 221 -31.71 1.12 -16.91
N LYS A 222 -32.88 0.48 -16.80
CA LYS A 222 -33.39 -0.41 -17.86
C LYS A 222 -33.85 0.30 -19.14
N GLU A 223 -34.00 1.63 -19.12
CA GLU A 223 -34.52 2.39 -20.26
C GLU A 223 -33.44 3.19 -21.01
N LEU A 224 -32.20 3.22 -20.52
CA LEU A 224 -31.09 3.96 -21.15
C LEU A 224 -30.06 3.09 -21.86
N GLU A 225 -30.15 1.76 -21.78
CA GLU A 225 -29.12 0.87 -22.32
C GLU A 225 -29.48 0.23 -23.69
N TYR A 226 -30.69 0.50 -24.22
CA TYR A 226 -31.15 -0.15 -25.46
C TYR A 226 -31.07 0.71 -26.74
N GLU A 227 -30.85 2.03 -26.67
CA GLU A 227 -30.80 2.85 -27.90
C GLU A 227 -29.41 3.42 -28.29
N ASP A 228 -28.38 3.38 -27.44
CA ASP A 228 -27.09 4.07 -27.75
C ASP A 228 -25.93 3.17 -28.20
N VAL A 229 -26.07 1.84 -28.20
CA VAL A 229 -24.98 0.91 -28.56
C VAL A 229 -24.88 0.64 -30.08
N ALA A 230 -25.90 1.03 -30.86
CA ALA A 230 -25.93 0.71 -32.29
C ALA A 230 -25.15 1.67 -33.21
N ASN A 231 -24.75 2.87 -32.76
CA ASN A 231 -24.27 3.94 -33.67
C ASN A 231 -22.96 4.64 -33.28
N SER A 232 -22.18 4.14 -32.33
CA SER A 232 -20.91 4.80 -31.97
C SER A 232 -19.75 4.33 -32.85
N GLU A 233 -19.43 5.08 -33.91
CA GLU A 233 -18.15 5.00 -34.61
C GLU A 233 -17.01 5.37 -33.65
N VAL A 234 -16.12 4.42 -33.34
CA VAL A 234 -14.91 4.68 -32.55
C VAL A 234 -13.83 5.25 -33.47
N VAL A 235 -13.63 6.57 -33.42
CA VAL A 235 -12.51 7.25 -34.10
C VAL A 235 -11.25 7.07 -33.28
N PHE A 236 -10.30 6.26 -33.76
CA PHE A 236 -8.95 6.20 -33.21
C PHE A 236 -8.08 7.30 -33.81
N ASN A 237 -7.62 8.25 -33.00
CA ASN A 237 -6.53 9.15 -33.37
C ASN A 237 -5.21 8.65 -32.78
N MET A 238 -4.34 8.12 -33.62
CA MET A 238 -2.94 7.87 -33.29
C MET A 238 -2.07 8.99 -33.89
N SER A 239 -1.36 9.72 -33.03
CA SER A 239 -0.39 10.73 -33.44
C SER A 239 1.02 10.14 -33.32
N TYR A 240 1.70 9.99 -34.46
CA TYR A 240 3.14 9.75 -34.52
C TYR A 240 3.76 10.76 -35.50
N ASP A 241 4.73 11.52 -34.98
CA ASP A 241 5.73 12.32 -35.68
C ASP A 241 5.31 13.06 -36.97
N GLY A 242 4.68 14.23 -36.79
CA GLY A 242 5.04 15.44 -37.56
C GLY A 242 4.86 15.50 -39.09
N ARG A 243 4.11 14.60 -39.76
CA ARG A 243 3.84 14.75 -41.21
C ARG A 243 2.42 14.29 -41.58
N GLN A 244 1.60 15.22 -42.10
CA GLN A 244 0.26 14.93 -42.61
C GLN A 244 0.35 14.38 -44.03
N ASP A 245 0.18 13.07 -44.19
CA ASP A 245 -0.20 12.47 -45.47
C ASP A 245 -1.49 11.66 -45.27
N SER A 246 -2.44 11.87 -46.17
CA SER A 246 -3.76 11.25 -46.16
C SER A 246 -3.72 9.87 -46.82
N LEU A 247 -4.02 8.81 -46.07
CA LEU A 247 -4.21 7.45 -46.60
C LEU A 247 -5.51 6.86 -46.03
N GLY A 248 -6.31 6.30 -46.95
CA GLY A 248 -7.72 5.94 -46.74
C GLY A 248 -7.99 4.78 -45.78
N SER A 249 -9.27 4.65 -45.46
CA SER A 249 -9.86 3.64 -44.58
C SER A 249 -9.74 2.23 -45.15
N ALA A 250 -9.14 1.32 -44.38
CA ALA A 250 -9.18 -0.12 -44.63
C ALA A 250 -9.91 -0.81 -43.47
N SER A 251 -11.01 -1.50 -43.78
CA SER A 251 -11.75 -2.34 -42.84
C SER A 251 -11.06 -3.69 -42.75
N LEU A 252 -10.50 -4.04 -41.58
CA LEU A 252 -10.13 -5.41 -41.25
C LEU A 252 -11.18 -5.98 -40.29
N PRO A 253 -11.71 -7.19 -40.53
CA PRO A 253 -12.62 -7.84 -39.58
C PRO A 253 -11.86 -8.22 -38.30
N LEU A 254 -12.46 -7.93 -37.15
CA LEU A 254 -11.95 -8.35 -35.84
C LEU A 254 -11.88 -9.89 -35.77
N PRO A 255 -10.85 -10.49 -35.14
CA PRO A 255 -10.85 -11.92 -34.87
C PRO A 255 -11.96 -12.25 -33.84
N PRO A 256 -12.62 -13.42 -33.95
CA PRO A 256 -13.62 -13.85 -33.00
C PRO A 256 -13.01 -14.00 -31.60
N ILE A 257 -13.72 -13.49 -30.59
CA ILE A 257 -13.37 -13.64 -29.18
C ILE A 257 -13.43 -15.15 -28.84
N PRO A 258 -12.40 -15.72 -28.19
CA PRO A 258 -12.44 -17.08 -27.69
C PRO A 258 -13.66 -17.34 -26.79
N GLU A 259 -14.40 -18.42 -27.07
CA GLU A 259 -15.67 -18.78 -26.42
C GLU A 259 -15.54 -18.98 -24.90
N ASP A 260 -14.32 -19.21 -24.40
CA ASP A 260 -13.99 -19.36 -22.98
C ASP A 260 -13.95 -18.04 -22.19
N LEU A 261 -13.83 -16.89 -22.86
CA LEU A 261 -13.90 -15.57 -22.23
C LEU A 261 -15.36 -15.09 -22.11
N TYR A 262 -16.22 -15.49 -23.04
CA TYR A 262 -17.65 -15.14 -23.03
C TYR A 262 -18.40 -15.88 -21.92
N ASP A 263 -18.13 -17.17 -21.71
CA ASP A 263 -18.80 -17.97 -20.67
C ASP A 263 -18.39 -17.58 -19.24
N ARG A 264 -17.16 -17.07 -19.02
CA ARG A 264 -16.74 -16.55 -17.70
C ARG A 264 -17.47 -15.25 -17.34
N ILE A 265 -17.59 -14.34 -18.32
CA ILE A 265 -18.34 -13.08 -18.15
C ILE A 265 -19.85 -13.38 -17.93
N TYR A 266 -20.42 -14.35 -18.64
CA TYR A 266 -21.86 -14.67 -18.53
C TYR A 266 -22.22 -15.48 -17.28
N THR A 267 -21.28 -16.25 -16.72
CA THR A 267 -21.53 -17.00 -15.48
C THR A 267 -21.47 -16.08 -14.26
N GLU A 268 -20.58 -15.08 -14.24
CA GLU A 268 -20.48 -14.09 -13.15
C GLU A 268 -21.68 -13.12 -13.09
N ILE A 269 -22.32 -12.82 -14.22
CA ILE A 269 -23.53 -11.97 -14.24
C ILE A 269 -24.76 -12.74 -13.72
N LYS A 270 -24.79 -14.06 -13.86
CA LYS A 270 -25.97 -14.87 -13.51
C LYS A 270 -26.15 -15.06 -12.00
N ASP A 271 -25.05 -15.07 -11.24
CA ASP A 271 -25.09 -15.21 -9.78
C ASP A 271 -25.46 -13.90 -9.06
N CYS A 272 -25.61 -12.79 -9.79
CA CYS A 272 -26.19 -11.55 -9.29
C CYS A 272 -27.70 -11.38 -9.62
N TYR A 273 -28.30 -12.29 -10.40
CA TYR A 273 -29.64 -12.09 -10.98
C TYR A 273 -30.65 -13.22 -10.70
N LEU A 274 -30.35 -14.21 -9.84
CA LEU A 274 -31.32 -15.21 -9.37
C LEU A 274 -31.36 -15.31 -7.84
#